data_AF-A0A0B2RYK8-F1
#
_entry.id   AF-A0A0B2RYK8-F1
#
_cell.length_a   1.000
_cell.length_b   1.000
_cell.length_c   1.000
_cell.angle_alpha   90.00
_cell.angle_beta   90.00
_cell.angle_gamma   90.00
#
_symmetry.space_group_name_H-M   'P 1'
#
loop_
_entity.id
_entity.type
_entity.pdbx_description
1 polymer ?
#
loop_
_entity_poly.entity_id
_entity_poly.type
_entity_poly.pdbx_seq_one_letter_code
_entity_poly.pdbx_strand_id
1 'polypeptide(L)'
;MNLSSSSSQLTANFDKLNSFPHPLECLQGNPVPAFLSKTFDLVNDPSLDLIMSWGSSTVSFVVWNPTLFARHVLPKNFKHNNFSSFVR
;
A
#
# COMPACT_ATOMS: atom_id res chain seq x y z
N MET A 1 46.80 -19.23 37.91
CA MET A 1 45.57 -19.41 37.11
C MET A 1 45.33 -18.11 36.36
N ASN A 2 45.63 -18.05 35.07
CA ASN A 2 45.09 -16.98 34.24
C ASN A 2 44.88 -17.58 32.85
N LEU A 3 43.61 -17.84 32.53
CA LEU A 3 43.19 -18.33 31.22
C LEU A 3 42.80 -17.12 30.36
N SER A 4 43.19 -17.26 29.11
CA SER A 4 43.16 -16.31 28.02
C SER A 4 41.77 -16.02 27.47
N SER A 5 41.64 -14.78 26.97
CA SER A 5 41.07 -14.42 25.66
C SER A 5 39.56 -14.40 25.42
N SER A 6 39.17 -13.29 24.78
CA SER A 6 38.07 -13.12 23.83
C SER A 6 36.65 -13.02 24.39
N SER A 7 36.28 -11.85 24.92
CA SER A 7 34.86 -11.48 25.10
C SER A 7 34.59 -9.99 24.86
N SER A 8 35.32 -9.34 23.95
CA SER A 8 35.20 -7.89 23.71
C SER A 8 34.58 -7.51 22.36
N GLN A 9 34.14 -8.47 21.54
CA GLN A 9 33.60 -8.18 20.20
C GLN A 9 32.11 -8.49 20.01
N LEU A 10 31.42 -9.11 20.98
CA LEU A 10 29.99 -9.43 20.83
C LEU A 10 29.05 -8.35 21.40
N THR A 11 29.51 -7.51 22.32
CA THR A 11 28.68 -6.51 23.00
C THR A 11 28.52 -5.21 22.22
N ALA A 12 29.45 -4.88 21.30
CA ALA A 12 29.44 -3.61 20.57
C ALA A 12 28.37 -3.51 19.46
N ASN A 13 27.71 -4.62 19.10
CA ASN A 13 26.75 -4.66 17.99
C ASN A 13 25.29 -4.50 18.43
N PHE A 14 24.95 -4.78 19.69
CA PHE A 14 23.56 -4.68 20.19
C PHE A 14 23.15 -3.24 20.49
N ASP A 15 24.08 -2.40 20.97
CA ASP A 15 23.78 -1.01 21.31
C ASP A 15 23.66 -0.10 20.07
N LYS A 16 24.22 -0.51 18.92
CA LYS A 16 24.21 0.28 17.69
C LYS A 16 22.92 0.15 16.85
N LEU A 17 22.11 -0.89 17.09
CA LEU A 17 20.83 -1.09 16.41
C LEU A 17 19.65 -0.45 17.13
N ASN A 18 19.80 -0.09 18.42
CA ASN A 18 18.70 0.40 19.25
C ASN A 18 18.69 1.94 19.42
N SER A 19 19.56 2.68 18.71
CA SER A 19 19.66 4.14 18.83
C SER A 19 18.94 4.92 17.73
N PHE A 20 18.27 4.24 16.80
CA PHE A 20 17.39 4.92 15.86
C PHE A 20 16.00 4.97 16.47
N PRO A 21 15.34 6.15 16.54
CA PRO A 21 13.93 6.19 16.87
C PRO A 21 13.18 5.46 15.74
N HIS A 22 12.91 4.17 15.96
CA HIS A 22 11.96 3.44 15.16
C HIS A 22 10.60 4.08 15.43
N PRO A 23 9.90 4.60 14.40
CA PRO A 23 8.51 5.01 14.55
C PRO A 23 7.80 3.83 15.20
N LEU A 24 7.20 4.03 16.38
CA LEU A 24 6.57 2.97 17.14
C LEU A 24 5.74 2.12 16.16
N GLU A 25 6.16 0.89 15.85
CA GLU A 25 5.45 0.05 14.87
C GLU A 25 3.97 -0.18 15.29
N CYS A 26 3.64 0.07 16.55
CA CYS A 26 2.28 0.09 17.10
C CYS A 26 1.42 1.27 16.62
N LEU A 27 2.03 2.38 16.19
CA LEU A 27 1.38 3.56 15.63
C LEU A 27 1.10 3.40 14.12
N GLN A 28 1.77 2.45 13.47
CA GLN A 28 1.48 2.02 12.11
C GLN A 28 0.29 1.06 12.17
N GLY A 29 -0.90 1.59 12.50
CA GLY A 29 -2.15 0.84 12.34
C GLY A 29 -2.16 0.20 10.94
N ASN A 30 -2.70 -1.04 10.84
CA ASN A 30 -2.66 -1.84 9.61
C ASN A 30 -2.83 -0.94 8.36
N PRO A 31 -1.76 -0.71 7.59
CA PRO A 31 -1.81 0.24 6.51
C PRO A 31 -2.86 -0.22 5.52
N VAL A 32 -3.76 0.69 5.14
CA VAL A 32 -4.82 0.40 4.16
C VAL A 32 -4.15 -0.18 2.91
N PRO A 33 -4.56 -1.38 2.45
CA PRO A 33 -4.02 -1.97 1.24
C PRO A 33 -4.02 -0.99 0.07
N ALA A 34 -2.92 -0.91 -0.68
CA ALA A 34 -2.74 0.05 -1.76
C ALA A 34 -3.84 -0.03 -2.84
N PHE A 35 -4.44 -1.21 -3.03
CA PHE A 35 -5.60 -1.39 -3.89
C PHE A 35 -6.79 -0.54 -3.44
N LEU A 36 -7.09 -0.54 -2.13
CA LEU A 36 -8.24 0.18 -1.58
C LEU A 36 -8.02 1.68 -1.64
N SER A 37 -6.86 2.18 -1.23
CA SER A 37 -6.56 3.62 -1.28
C SER A 37 -6.61 4.16 -2.71
N LYS A 38 -5.93 3.50 -3.65
CA LYS A 38 -5.95 3.91 -5.07
C LYS A 38 -7.34 3.83 -5.68
N THR A 39 -8.11 2.77 -5.39
CA THR A 39 -9.46 2.64 -5.93
C THR A 39 -10.36 3.74 -5.39
N PHE A 40 -10.27 4.04 -4.09
CA PHE A 40 -11.00 5.15 -3.49
C PHE A 40 -10.66 6.49 -4.12
N ASP A 41 -9.38 6.78 -4.35
CA ASP A 41 -8.95 8.01 -5.01
C ASP A 41 -9.51 8.12 -6.44
N LEU A 42 -9.52 7.01 -7.19
CA LEU A 42 -10.06 6.97 -8.56
C LEU A 42 -11.58 7.18 -8.61
N VAL A 43 -12.33 6.63 -7.66
CA VAL A 43 -13.79 6.83 -7.59
C VAL A 43 -14.13 8.28 -7.21
N ASN A 44 -13.26 8.94 -6.44
CA ASN A 44 -13.45 10.33 -6.03
C ASN A 44 -13.02 11.36 -7.07
N ASP A 45 -12.43 10.95 -8.19
CA ASP A 45 -12.02 11.85 -9.27
C ASP A 45 -13.20 12.13 -10.22
N PRO A 46 -13.79 13.34 -10.22
CA PRO A 46 -14.93 13.65 -11.08
C PRO A 46 -14.59 13.59 -12.58
N SER A 47 -13.31 13.66 -12.95
CA SER A 47 -12.89 13.51 -14.34
C SER A 47 -13.09 12.07 -14.86
N LEU A 48 -13.24 11.11 -13.95
CA LEU A 48 -13.48 9.71 -14.26
C LEU A 48 -14.96 9.33 -14.20
N ASP A 49 -15.89 10.23 -13.87
CA ASP A 49 -17.31 9.90 -13.63
C ASP A 49 -17.98 9.15 -14.80
N LEU A 50 -17.56 9.41 -16.05
CA LEU A 50 -18.07 8.70 -17.24
C LEU A 50 -17.59 7.24 -17.35
N ILE A 51 -16.52 6.89 -16.63
CA ILE A 51 -15.88 5.57 -16.64
C ILE A 51 -16.19 4.84 -15.33
N MET A 52 -16.07 5.52 -14.19
CA MET A 52 -16.40 5.02 -12.86
C MET A 52 -16.78 6.17 -11.92
N SER A 53 -17.77 5.95 -11.05
CA SER A 53 -18.20 6.95 -10.07
C SER A 53 -18.81 6.29 -8.84
N TRP A 54 -19.04 7.06 -7.79
CA TRP A 54 -19.94 6.66 -6.72
C TRP A 54 -21.35 6.36 -7.27
N GLY A 55 -22.00 5.35 -6.71
CA GLY A 55 -23.43 5.12 -6.88
C GLY A 55 -24.25 6.09 -6.03
N SER A 56 -25.58 6.10 -6.24
CA SER A 56 -26.48 7.08 -5.61
C SER A 56 -26.46 7.09 -4.08
N SER A 57 -26.04 6.00 -3.44
CA SER A 57 -25.96 5.86 -1.98
C SER A 57 -24.56 6.15 -1.40
N THR A 58 -23.58 6.53 -2.23
CA THR A 58 -22.17 6.85 -1.86
C THR A 58 -21.40 5.79 -1.06
N VAL A 59 -21.98 4.62 -0.81
CA VAL A 59 -21.35 3.50 -0.10
C VAL A 59 -20.82 2.42 -1.05
N SER A 60 -21.12 2.57 -2.34
CA SER A 60 -20.67 1.69 -3.41
C SER A 60 -20.33 2.53 -4.63
N PHE A 61 -19.47 2.00 -5.49
CA PHE A 61 -19.10 2.62 -6.75
C PHE A 61 -19.45 1.69 -7.92
N VAL A 62 -19.57 2.27 -9.11
CA VAL A 62 -19.91 1.56 -10.34
C VAL A 62 -18.83 1.84 -11.37
N VAL A 63 -18.41 0.81 -12.11
CA VAL A 63 -17.58 0.96 -13.31
C VAL A 63 -18.51 0.90 -14.52
N TRP A 64 -18.85 2.07 -15.08
CA TRP A 64 -19.78 2.23 -16.19
C TRP A 64 -19.23 1.71 -17.52
N ASN A 65 -17.93 1.86 -17.73
CA ASN A 65 -17.26 1.40 -18.94
C ASN A 65 -16.01 0.56 -18.60
N PRO A 66 -16.17 -0.76 -18.37
CA PRO A 66 -15.07 -1.65 -18.04
C PRO A 66 -13.95 -1.65 -19.09
N THR A 67 -14.28 -1.50 -20.37
CA THR A 67 -13.29 -1.49 -21.46
C THR A 67 -12.42 -0.23 -21.42
N LEU A 68 -13.00 0.95 -21.23
CA LEU A 68 -12.23 2.20 -21.09
C LEU A 68 -11.44 2.23 -19.78
N PHE A 69 -12.04 1.75 -18.68
CA PHE A 69 -11.35 1.61 -17.41
C PHE A 69 -10.10 0.74 -17.53
N ALA A 70 -10.25 -0.45 -18.11
CA ALA A 70 -9.17 -1.39 -18.36
C ALA A 70 -8.05 -0.80 -19.23
N ARG A 71 -8.41 -0.07 -20.29
CA ARG A 71 -7.44 0.47 -21.25
C ARG A 71 -6.72 1.72 -20.76
N HIS A 72 -7.41 2.62 -20.06
CA HIS A 72 -6.93 3.98 -19.80
C HIS A 72 -6.63 4.27 -18.34
N VAL A 73 -7.32 3.60 -17.41
CA VAL A 73 -7.20 3.86 -15.97
C VAL A 73 -6.28 2.83 -15.33
N LEU A 74 -6.50 1.53 -15.60
CA LEU A 74 -5.70 0.47 -14.98
C LEU A 74 -4.19 0.60 -15.23
N PRO A 75 -3.67 0.83 -16.45
CA PRO A 75 -2.22 0.87 -16.69
C PRO A 75 -1.50 2.03 -15.99
N LYS A 76 -2.23 3.09 -15.62
CA LYS A 76 -1.68 4.26 -14.92
C LYS A 76 -1.62 4.06 -13.40
N ASN A 77 -2.48 3.19 -12.87
CA ASN A 77 -2.73 3.08 -11.44
C ASN A 77 -2.35 1.71 -10.87
N PHE A 78 -2.39 0.67 -11.70
CA PHE A 78 -2.13 -0.74 -11.40
C PHE A 78 -1.14 -1.33 -12.41
N LYS A 79 -0.50 -2.45 -12.06
CA LYS A 79 0.54 -3.10 -12.90
C LYS A 79 -0.02 -3.99 -14.00
N HIS A 80 -1.29 -3.83 -14.36
CA HIS A 80 -1.97 -4.57 -15.41
C HIS A 80 -3.04 -3.69 -16.05
N ASN A 81 -3.57 -4.15 -17.17
CA ASN A 81 -4.71 -3.55 -17.86
C ASN A 81 -5.92 -4.51 -17.90
N ASN A 82 -5.86 -5.63 -17.18
CA ASN A 82 -6.91 -6.63 -17.16
C ASN A 82 -8.00 -6.30 -16.13
N PHE A 83 -9.25 -6.13 -16.58
CA PHE A 83 -10.38 -5.86 -15.69
C PHE A 83 -10.67 -7.05 -14.74
N SER A 84 -10.52 -8.28 -15.20
CA SER A 84 -10.73 -9.47 -14.37
C SER A 84 -9.73 -9.58 -13.22
N SER A 85 -8.53 -9.01 -13.37
CA SER A 85 -7.54 -8.91 -12.28
C SER A 85 -7.90 -7.81 -11.27
N PHE A 86 -8.66 -6.78 -11.68
CA PHE A 86 -9.10 -5.72 -10.77
C PHE A 86 -10.24 -6.18 -9.86
N VAL A 87 -11.09 -7.10 -10.33
CA VAL A 87 -12.22 -7.66 -9.55
C VAL A 87 -11.85 -8.88 -8.69
N ARG A 88 -10.58 -9.29 -8.64
CA ARG A 88 -10.09 -10.41 -7.83
C ARG A 88 -9.01 -9.95 -6.86
#